data_AF-A0A8F9WEH8-F1
#
_entry.id   AF-A0A8F9WEH8-F1
#
_cell.length_a   1.000
_cell.length_b   1.000
_cell.length_c   1.000
_cell.angle_alpha   90.00
_cell.angle_beta   90.00
_cell.angle_gamma   90.00
#
_symmetry.space_group_name_H-M   'P 1'
#
loop_
_entity.id
_entity.type
_entity.pdbx_description
1 polymer ?
#
loop_
_entity_poly.entity_id
_entity_poly.type
_entity_poly.pdbx_seq_one_letter_code
_entity_poly.pdbx_strand_id
1 'polypeptide(L)'
;MKKIIFKNRIVYLLSVVFFSLSSLVLITNLAIQIGENFSLFSFLYLSVLAILSIIVCIKLFEKEKNAITYINVLLPILIISVIFNSLKIYSTHYIYEPEDIIFAILMIIFLVIINKNKLVSSEIAKEDEIDEIGKS
;
A
#
# COMPACT_ATOMS: atom_id res chain seq x y z
N MET A 1 21.11 -11.21 8.61
CA MET A 1 21.21 -10.40 7.37
C MET A 1 20.09 -9.37 7.33
N LYS A 2 20.39 -8.08 7.06
CA LYS A 2 19.35 -7.08 6.80
C LYS A 2 18.89 -7.29 5.36
N LYS A 3 17.73 -7.93 5.16
CA LYS A 3 17.08 -7.96 3.84
C LYS A 3 16.74 -6.52 3.42
N ILE A 4 17.14 -6.13 2.22
CA ILE A 4 16.88 -4.80 1.66
C ILE A 4 15.90 -4.98 0.50
N ILE A 5 14.78 -4.24 0.54
CA ILE A 5 13.73 -4.30 -0.51
C ILE A 5 13.87 -3.12 -1.50
N PHE A 6 14.29 -1.96 -1.00
CA PHE A 6 14.41 -0.73 -1.78
C PHE A 6 15.85 -0.23 -1.81
N LYS A 7 16.26 0.33 -2.95
CA LYS A 7 17.56 1.00 -3.12
C LYS A 7 17.72 2.19 -2.18
N ASN A 8 16.61 2.89 -1.91
CA ASN A 8 16.58 4.08 -1.06
C ASN A 8 15.88 3.80 0.28
N ARG A 9 16.58 4.05 1.38
CA ARG A 9 16.06 3.91 2.75
C ARG A 9 14.86 4.82 3.03
N ILE A 10 14.81 6.01 2.42
CA ILE A 10 13.69 6.94 2.58
C ILE A 10 12.41 6.35 1.98
N VAL A 11 12.51 5.71 0.80
CA VAL A 11 11.36 5.08 0.15
C VAL A 11 10.83 3.91 0.98
N TYR A 12 11.74 3.14 1.60
CA TYR A 12 11.35 2.11 2.57
C TYR A 12 10.59 2.71 3.76
N LEU A 13 11.11 3.75 4.40
CA LEU A 13 10.47 4.39 5.55
C LEU A 13 9.10 4.97 5.18
N LEU A 14 9.01 5.67 4.06
CA LEU A 14 7.75 6.21 3.54
C LEU A 14 6.75 5.09 3.29
N SER A 15 7.17 3.97 2.71
CA SER A 15 6.30 2.80 2.50
C SER A 15 5.78 2.23 3.80
N VAL A 16 6.66 2.00 4.78
CA VAL A 16 6.26 1.48 6.09
C VAL A 16 5.24 2.41 6.77
N VAL A 17 5.53 3.71 6.81
CA VAL A 17 4.62 4.70 7.41
C VAL A 17 3.29 4.74 6.65
N PHE A 18 3.32 4.85 5.32
CA PHE A 18 2.11 4.91 4.50
C PHE A 18 1.21 3.69 4.74
N PHE A 19 1.73 2.47 4.58
CA PHE A 19 0.91 1.26 4.72
C PHE A 19 0.48 1.00 6.18
N SER A 20 1.25 1.42 7.19
CA SER A 20 0.79 1.37 8.58
C SER A 20 -0.40 2.31 8.83
N LEU A 21 -0.34 3.54 8.31
CA LEU A 21 -1.43 4.52 8.44
C LEU A 21 -2.65 4.10 7.64
N SER A 22 -2.48 3.61 6.40
CA SER A 22 -3.58 3.08 5.60
C SER A 22 -4.28 1.92 6.31
N SER A 23 -3.52 1.01 6.92
CA SER A 23 -4.10 -0.11 7.68
C SER A 23 -4.92 0.40 8.86
N LEU A 24 -4.40 1.38 9.61
CA LEU A 24 -5.11 1.98 10.74
C LEU A 24 -6.43 2.62 10.29
N VAL A 25 -6.39 3.45 9.24
CA VAL A 25 -7.58 4.14 8.70
C VAL A 25 -8.63 3.13 8.24
N LEU A 26 -8.22 2.05 7.55
CA LEU A 26 -9.15 1.01 7.09
C LEU A 26 -9.80 0.27 8.27
N ILE A 27 -9.04 -0.02 9.34
CA ILE A 27 -9.58 -0.65 10.56
C ILE A 27 -10.56 0.29 11.26
N THR A 28 -10.23 1.58 11.39
CA THR A 28 -11.14 2.56 12.00
C THR A 28 -12.44 2.69 11.21
N ASN A 29 -12.35 2.73 9.88
CA ASN A 29 -13.53 2.76 9.00
C ASN A 29 -14.39 1.50 9.15
N LEU A 30 -13.79 0.32 9.31
CA LEU A 30 -14.51 -0.91 9.63
C LEU A 30 -15.25 -0.82 10.96
N ALA A 31 -14.59 -0.31 12.01
CA ALA A 31 -15.20 -0.17 13.33
C ALA A 31 -16.41 0.78 13.31
N ILE A 32 -16.27 1.93 12.63
CA ILE A 32 -17.37 2.89 12.44
C ILE A 32 -18.53 2.23 11.69
N GLN A 33 -18.23 1.45 10.66
CA GLN A 33 -19.27 0.81 9.85
C GLN A 33 -20.07 -0.26 10.62
N ILE A 34 -19.42 -0.97 11.56
CA ILE A 34 -20.12 -1.89 12.47
C ILE A 34 -21.02 -1.12 13.45
N GLY A 35 -20.58 0.07 13.89
CA GLY A 35 -21.26 0.85 14.92
C GLY A 35 -22.49 1.63 14.45
N GLU A 36 -22.48 2.14 13.21
CA GLU A 36 -23.49 3.14 12.79
C GLU A 36 -24.26 2.78 11.51
N ASN A 37 -23.58 2.32 10.45
CA ASN A 37 -24.18 2.17 9.11
C ASN A 37 -23.75 0.85 8.45
N PHE A 38 -24.20 -0.26 9.03
CA PHE A 38 -23.80 -1.58 8.55
C PHE A 38 -24.37 -1.86 7.15
N SER A 39 -23.47 -2.07 6.20
CA SER A 39 -23.76 -2.55 4.86
C SER A 39 -22.81 -3.70 4.57
N LEU A 40 -23.38 -4.90 4.35
CA LEU A 40 -22.61 -6.13 4.16
C LEU A 40 -21.57 -5.99 3.03
N PHE A 41 -21.96 -5.40 1.90
CA PHE A 41 -21.06 -5.20 0.77
C PHE A 41 -19.90 -4.27 1.11
N SER A 42 -20.19 -3.12 1.72
CA SER A 42 -19.15 -2.16 2.11
C SER A 42 -18.24 -2.74 3.20
N PHE A 43 -18.79 -3.56 4.09
CA PHE A 43 -18.04 -4.22 5.15
C PHE A 43 -17.08 -5.27 4.60
N LEU A 44 -17.55 -6.14 3.70
CA LEU A 44 -16.71 -7.15 3.06
C LEU A 44 -15.60 -6.49 2.25
N TYR A 45 -15.93 -5.45 1.49
CA TYR A 45 -14.96 -4.70 0.70
C TYR A 45 -13.88 -4.03 1.57
N LEU A 46 -14.26 -3.29 2.62
CA LEU A 46 -13.30 -2.68 3.55
C LEU A 46 -12.47 -3.73 4.30
N SER A 47 -13.06 -4.88 4.62
CA SER A 47 -12.37 -6.00 5.28
C SER A 47 -11.26 -6.55 4.40
N VAL A 48 -11.55 -6.78 3.11
CA VAL A 48 -10.54 -7.24 2.14
C VAL A 48 -9.40 -6.23 2.01
N LEU A 49 -9.71 -4.93 1.90
CA LEU A 49 -8.69 -3.89 1.83
C LEU A 49 -7.83 -3.82 3.10
N ALA A 50 -8.45 -3.89 4.27
CA ALA A 50 -7.75 -3.87 5.55
C ALA A 50 -6.79 -5.06 5.67
N ILE A 51 -7.25 -6.27 5.33
CA ILE A 51 -6.44 -7.48 5.35
C ILE A 51 -5.27 -7.36 4.38
N LEU A 52 -5.49 -6.92 3.14
CA LEU A 52 -4.41 -6.73 2.16
C LEU A 52 -3.40 -5.68 2.62
N SER A 53 -3.86 -4.59 3.23
CA SER A 53 -3.01 -3.55 3.79
C SER A 53 -2.14 -4.07 4.94
N ILE A 54 -2.70 -4.86 5.84
CA ILE A 54 -1.96 -5.52 6.93
C ILE A 54 -0.93 -6.49 6.35
N ILE A 55 -1.28 -7.29 5.36
CA ILE A 55 -0.35 -8.23 4.70
C ILE A 55 0.82 -7.47 4.08
N VAL A 56 0.55 -6.38 3.35
CA VAL A 56 1.62 -5.53 2.79
C VAL A 56 2.51 -4.97 3.90
N CYS A 57 1.91 -4.49 4.98
CA CYS A 57 2.62 -3.94 6.14
C CYS A 57 3.56 -4.98 6.76
N ILE A 58 3.06 -6.19 7.05
CA ILE A 58 3.86 -7.30 7.59
C ILE A 58 5.02 -7.65 6.64
N LYS A 59 4.74 -7.80 5.34
CA LYS A 59 5.77 -8.12 4.34
C LYS A 59 6.84 -7.04 4.23
N LEU A 60 6.47 -5.78 4.41
CA LEU A 60 7.41 -4.66 4.46
C LEU A 60 8.29 -4.70 5.71
N PHE A 61 7.73 -5.04 6.88
CA PHE A 61 8.49 -5.20 8.13
C PHE A 61 9.44 -6.40 8.08
N GLU A 62 8.97 -7.54 7.57
CA GLU A 62 9.76 -8.77 7.39
C GLU A 62 10.77 -8.69 6.24
N LYS A 63 10.67 -7.63 5.45
CA LYS A 63 11.53 -7.35 4.31
C LYS A 63 11.50 -8.44 3.24
N GLU A 64 10.29 -8.92 2.93
CA GLU A 64 10.10 -10.01 1.97
C GLU A 64 10.26 -9.54 0.51
N LYS A 65 10.84 -10.41 -0.34
CA LYS A 65 11.09 -10.12 -1.76
C LYS A 65 9.80 -9.84 -2.55
N ASN A 66 8.68 -10.42 -2.13
CA ASN A 66 7.37 -10.22 -2.76
C ASN A 66 6.62 -8.97 -2.27
N ALA A 67 7.11 -8.25 -1.25
CA ALA A 67 6.43 -7.07 -0.71
C ALA A 67 6.08 -6.05 -1.79
N ILE A 68 6.99 -5.80 -2.75
CA ILE A 68 6.78 -4.87 -3.87
C ILE A 68 5.63 -5.34 -4.77
N THR A 69 5.50 -6.64 -5.01
CA THR A 69 4.39 -7.19 -5.79
C THR A 69 3.06 -6.92 -5.10
N TYR A 70 2.96 -7.13 -3.79
CA TYR A 70 1.74 -6.85 -3.04
C TYR A 70 1.41 -5.36 -3.00
N ILE A 71 2.42 -4.51 -2.84
CA ILE A 71 2.29 -3.04 -2.95
C ILE A 71 1.72 -2.65 -4.32
N ASN A 72 2.27 -3.23 -5.40
CA ASN A 72 1.84 -2.97 -6.77
C ASN A 72 0.43 -3.50 -7.08
N VAL A 73 -0.11 -4.41 -6.27
CA VAL A 73 -1.50 -4.85 -6.37
C VAL A 73 -2.41 -3.93 -5.53
N LEU A 74 -2.01 -3.62 -4.29
CA LEU A 74 -2.83 -2.86 -3.36
C LEU A 74 -2.98 -1.38 -3.74
N LEU A 75 -1.90 -0.70 -4.13
CA LEU A 75 -1.93 0.73 -4.46
C LEU A 75 -2.92 1.07 -5.57
N PRO A 76 -2.94 0.36 -6.72
CA PRO A 76 -3.94 0.60 -7.76
C PRO A 76 -5.37 0.40 -7.27
N ILE A 77 -5.62 -0.62 -6.45
CA ILE A 77 -6.95 -0.86 -5.89
C ILE A 77 -7.36 0.31 -4.99
N LEU A 78 -6.48 0.80 -4.12
CA LEU A 78 -6.74 1.96 -3.27
C LEU A 78 -6.97 3.23 -4.10
N ILE A 79 -6.20 3.47 -5.16
CA ILE A 79 -6.39 4.62 -6.07
C ILE A 79 -7.79 4.59 -6.69
N ILE A 80 -8.20 3.45 -7.27
CA ILE A 80 -9.53 3.28 -7.86
C ILE A 80 -10.62 3.53 -6.81
N SER A 81 -10.40 3.05 -5.59
CA SER A 81 -11.31 3.20 -4.47
C SER A 81 -11.52 4.66 -4.07
N VAL A 82 -10.44 5.43 -3.96
CA VAL A 82 -10.48 6.88 -3.66
C VAL A 82 -11.18 7.63 -4.79
N ILE A 83 -10.83 7.36 -6.04
CA ILE A 83 -11.47 8.00 -7.21
C ILE A 83 -12.98 7.69 -7.23
N PHE A 84 -13.37 6.44 -6.99
CA PHE A 84 -14.78 6.06 -6.98
C PHE A 84 -15.55 6.74 -5.85
N ASN A 85 -14.94 6.89 -4.67
CA ASN A 85 -15.54 7.65 -3.56
C ASN A 85 -15.68 9.14 -3.90
N SER A 86 -14.66 9.75 -4.49
CA SER A 86 -14.67 11.16 -4.93
C SER A 86 -15.70 11.43 -6.03
N LEU A 87 -16.03 10.42 -6.85
CA LEU A 87 -17.04 10.51 -7.91
C LEU A 87 -18.44 10.09 -7.47
N LYS A 88 -18.71 9.94 -6.16
CA LYS A 88 -20.04 9.57 -5.69
C LYS A 88 -21.07 10.60 -6.12
N ILE A 89 -22.00 10.12 -6.95
CA ILE A 89 -23.18 10.85 -7.38
C ILE A 89 -24.17 10.78 -6.22
N TYR A 90 -24.28 11.85 -5.44
CA TYR A 90 -25.48 12.02 -4.61
C TYR A 90 -26.65 12.29 -5.55
N SER A 91 -27.83 11.77 -5.23
CA SER A 91 -29.05 11.85 -6.07
C SER A 91 -29.45 13.28 -6.46
N THR A 92 -28.86 14.29 -5.82
CA THR A 92 -29.16 15.70 -6.05
C THR A 92 -27.97 16.52 -6.58
N HIS A 93 -26.71 16.14 -6.34
CA HIS A 93 -25.52 16.90 -6.78
C HIS A 93 -24.28 16.01 -6.91
N TYR A 94 -23.40 16.34 -7.85
CA TYR A 94 -22.02 15.86 -7.83
C TYR A 94 -21.25 16.60 -6.74
N ILE A 95 -20.75 15.89 -5.74
CA ILE A 95 -19.77 16.43 -4.80
C ILE A 95 -18.41 16.02 -5.32
N TYR A 96 -17.68 16.98 -5.90
CA TYR A 96 -16.26 16.80 -6.17
C TYR A 96 -15.50 17.14 -4.89
N GLU A 97 -14.82 16.16 -4.31
CA GLU A 97 -13.83 16.37 -3.25
C GLU A 97 -12.45 16.47 -3.93
N PRO A 98 -11.98 17.68 -4.28
CA PRO A 98 -10.70 17.86 -4.96
C PRO A 98 -9.53 17.31 -4.16
N GLU A 99 -9.65 17.26 -2.83
CA GLU A 99 -8.66 16.68 -1.92
C GLU A 99 -8.41 15.20 -2.22
N ASP A 100 -9.47 14.42 -2.48
CA ASP A 100 -9.37 12.99 -2.81
C ASP A 100 -8.70 12.75 -4.16
N ILE A 101 -8.96 13.63 -5.14
CA ILE A 101 -8.32 13.55 -6.46
C ILE A 101 -6.83 13.86 -6.33
N ILE A 102 -6.47 14.90 -5.56
CA ILE A 102 -5.07 15.23 -5.27
C ILE A 102 -4.40 14.06 -4.54
N PHE A 103 -5.07 13.45 -3.58
CA PHE A 103 -4.55 12.28 -2.86
C PHE A 103 -4.31 11.10 -3.80
N ALA A 104 -5.24 10.79 -4.71
CA ALA A 104 -5.07 9.76 -5.72
C ALA A 104 -3.87 10.04 -6.64
N ILE A 105 -3.64 11.30 -7.05
CA ILE A 105 -2.47 11.70 -7.83
C ILE A 105 -1.18 11.46 -7.04
N LEU A 106 -1.15 11.81 -5.75
CA LEU A 106 0.01 11.56 -4.89
C LEU A 106 0.30 10.05 -4.74
N MET A 107 -0.73 9.21 -4.64
CA MET A 107 -0.58 7.76 -4.61
C MET A 107 0.00 7.21 -5.93
N ILE A 108 -0.40 7.76 -7.08
CA ILE A 108 0.17 7.40 -8.39
C ILE A 108 1.66 7.77 -8.44
N ILE A 109 2.01 8.99 -8.04
CA ILE A 109 3.41 9.44 -7.98
C ILE A 109 4.21 8.52 -7.05
N PHE A 110 3.65 8.17 -5.90
CA PHE A 110 4.29 7.26 -4.95
C PHE A 110 4.53 5.88 -5.55
N LEU A 111 3.55 5.30 -6.26
CA LEU A 111 3.69 4.03 -6.97
C LEU A 111 4.83 4.05 -8.00
N VAL A 112 4.99 5.16 -8.73
CA VAL A 112 6.12 5.35 -9.66
C VAL A 112 7.45 5.38 -8.92
N ILE A 113 7.52 6.09 -7.78
CA ILE A 113 8.73 6.16 -6.94
C ILE A 113 9.11 4.79 -6.41
N ILE A 114 8.15 4.00 -5.91
CA ILE A 114 8.37 2.63 -5.45
C ILE A 114 8.97 1.78 -6.57
N ASN A 115 8.37 1.82 -7.77
CA ASN A 115 8.83 1.00 -8.89
C ASN A 115 10.18 1.43 -9.46
N LYS A 116 10.55 2.71 -9.34
CA LYS A 116 11.91 3.18 -9.69
C LYS A 116 12.96 2.75 -8.66
N ASN A 117 12.58 2.59 -7.39
CA ASN A 117 13.50 2.29 -6.28
C ASN A 117 13.49 0.81 -5.87
N LYS A 118 12.75 -0.05 -6.56
CA LYS A 118 12.79 -1.49 -6.30
C LYS A 118 14.19 -2.05 -6.56
N LEU A 119 14.67 -2.90 -5.67
CA LEU A 119 15.85 -3.71 -5.95
C LEU A 119 15.46 -4.79 -6.96
N VAL A 120 16.24 -4.90 -8.04
CA VAL A 120 16.00 -5.93 -9.06
C VAL A 120 16.51 -7.26 -8.51
N SER A 121 15.76 -8.34 -8.71
CA SER A 121 16.09 -9.68 -8.19
C SER A 121 17.50 -10.16 -8.52
N SER A 122 18.10 -9.67 -9.63
CA SER A 122 19.48 -9.96 -10.04
C SER A 122 20.56 -9.22 -9.22
N GLU A 123 20.24 -8.07 -8.62
CA GLU A 123 21.14 -7.35 -7.71
C GLU A 123 21.16 -8.03 -6.33
N ILE A 124 20.02 -8.59 -5.91
CA ILE A 124 19.88 -9.33 -4.64
C ILE A 124 20.65 -10.67 -4.72
N ALA A 125 20.61 -11.36 -5.87
CA ALA A 125 21.36 -12.60 -6.07
C ALA A 125 22.90 -12.38 -6.03
N LYS A 126 23.37 -11.21 -6.50
CA LYS A 126 24.78 -10.84 -6.42
C LYS A 126 25.22 -10.48 -5.00
N GLU A 127 24.37 -9.83 -4.22
CA GLU A 127 24.66 -9.61 -2.78
C GLU A 127 24.70 -10.94 -2.02
N ASP A 128 23.79 -11.87 -2.32
CA ASP A 128 23.78 -13.21 -1.71
C ASP A 128 25.05 -14.03 -2.09
N GLU A 129 25.56 -13.94 -3.33
CA GLU A 129 26.81 -14.62 -3.75
C GLU A 129 28.09 -14.00 -3.16
N ILE A 130 28.18 -12.67 -3.06
CA ILE A 130 29.37 -11.99 -2.51
C ILE A 130 29.52 -12.26 -1.00
N ASP A 131 28.41 -12.39 -0.28
CA ASP A 131 28.39 -12.72 1.15
C ASP A 131 28.77 -14.18 1.46
N GLU A 132 28.64 -15.11 0.50
CA GLU A 132 29.11 -16.49 0.64
C GLU A 132 30.62 -16.63 0.42
N ILE A 133 31.20 -15.86 -0.51
CA ILE A 133 32.65 -15.87 -0.78
C ILE A 133 33.46 -15.31 0.41
N GLY A 134 32.88 -14.40 1.19
CA GLY A 134 33.53 -13.83 2.38
C GLY A 134 33.47 -14.69 3.65
N LYS A 135 32.82 -15.85 3.61
CA LYS A 135 32.62 -16.75 4.76
C LYS A 135 33.31 -18.12 4.63
N SER A 136 34.01 -18.38 3.52
CA SER A 136 34.83 -19.58 3.34
C SER A 136 36.22 -19.43 3.95
#